data_AF-A0A2M8Q9X5-F1
#
_entry.id   AF-A0A2M8Q9X5-F1
#
_cell.length_a   1.000
_cell.length_b   1.000
_cell.length_c   1.000
_cell.angle_alpha   90.00
_cell.angle_beta   90.00
_cell.angle_gamma   90.00
#
_symmetry.space_group_name_H-M   'P 1'
#
loop_
_entity.id
_entity.type
_entity.pdbx_description
1 polymer ?
#
loop_
_entity_poly.entity_id
_entity_poly.type
_entity_poly.pdbx_seq_one_letter_code
_entity_poly.pdbx_strand_id
1 'polypeptide(L)'
;MDETISPPRLRDLPVSARAQALGLNSEQADVLRAGLSLEQADHMIENVIGTFALPLGVAQHFVVNGREIAAVPMVIEEASV
;
A
#
# COMPACT_ATOMS: atom_id res chain seq x y z
N MET A 1 9.23 26.06 25.46
CA MET A 1 8.36 25.95 24.27
C MET A 1 8.89 24.75 23.53
N ASP A 2 8.33 23.58 23.82
CA ASP A 2 8.74 22.32 23.22
C ASP A 2 8.05 22.24 21.85
N GLU A 3 8.77 22.60 20.79
CA GLU A 3 8.30 22.40 19.42
C GLU A 3 8.23 20.89 19.18
N THR A 4 7.08 20.29 19.48
CA THR A 4 6.85 18.88 19.22
C THR A 4 6.84 18.67 17.71
N ILE A 5 7.96 18.23 17.16
CA ILE A 5 8.12 17.92 15.74
C ILE A 5 7.09 16.83 15.41
N SER A 6 6.10 17.19 14.57
CA SER A 6 5.10 16.23 14.08
C SER A 6 5.81 15.10 13.30
N PRO A 7 5.45 13.83 13.52
CA PRO A 7 6.08 12.74 12.78
C PRO A 7 5.92 12.93 11.26
N PRO A 8 6.90 12.51 10.46
CA PRO A 8 6.86 12.68 9.01
C PRO A 8 5.62 11.97 8.41
N ARG A 9 5.01 12.59 7.41
CA ARG A 9 3.87 11.98 6.70
C ARG A 9 4.35 10.78 5.91
N LEU A 10 3.50 9.76 5.75
CA LEU A 10 3.83 8.55 4.99
C LEU A 10 4.35 8.85 3.57
N ARG A 11 3.80 9.87 2.92
CA ARG A 11 4.21 10.30 1.56
C ARG A 11 5.63 10.88 1.50
N ASP A 12 6.12 11.43 2.62
CA ASP A 12 7.45 12.04 2.72
C ASP A 12 8.53 10.97 3.00
N LEU A 13 8.13 9.76 3.40
CA LEU A 13 9.03 8.63 3.62
C LEU A 13 9.45 7.99 2.27
N PRO A 14 10.68 7.43 2.20
CA PRO A 14 11.07 6.61 1.05
C PRO A 14 10.17 5.39 0.94
N VAL A 15 9.89 4.95 -0.29
CA VAL A 15 8.98 3.82 -0.58
C VAL A 15 9.33 2.56 0.21
N SER A 16 10.64 2.31 0.41
CA SER A 16 11.14 1.17 1.19
C SER A 16 10.68 1.18 2.66
N ALA A 17 10.48 2.36 3.27
CA ALA A 17 10.11 2.50 4.68
C ALA A 17 8.60 2.59 4.92
N ARG A 18 7.79 2.84 3.87
CA ARG A 18 6.34 3.09 4.02
C ARG A 18 5.59 1.89 4.60
N ALA A 19 5.91 0.67 4.16
CA ALA A 19 5.29 -0.54 4.68
C ALA A 19 5.58 -0.73 6.19
N GLN A 20 6.82 -0.48 6.62
CA GLN A 20 7.20 -0.56 8.02
C GLN A 20 6.52 0.52 8.87
N ALA A 21 6.34 1.73 8.34
CA ALA A 21 5.58 2.80 9.00
C ALA A 21 4.09 2.46 9.18
N LEU A 22 3.57 1.50 8.40
CA LEU A 22 2.22 0.94 8.54
C LEU A 22 2.17 -0.31 9.44
N GLY A 23 3.29 -0.68 10.08
CA GLY A 23 3.38 -1.84 10.97
C GLY A 23 3.55 -3.18 10.25
N LEU A 24 3.82 -3.18 8.94
CA LEU A 24 4.11 -4.41 8.19
C LEU A 24 5.56 -4.83 8.40
N ASN A 25 5.77 -6.14 8.57
CA ASN A 25 7.12 -6.72 8.55
C ASN A 25 7.63 -6.87 7.10
N SER A 26 8.91 -7.25 6.95
CA SER A 26 9.56 -7.37 5.65
C SER A 26 8.89 -8.39 4.73
N GLU A 27 8.51 -9.56 5.27
CA GLU A 27 7.85 -10.62 4.52
C GLU A 27 6.49 -10.16 3.97
N GLN A 28 5.69 -9.49 4.80
CA GLN A 28 4.41 -8.91 4.39
C GLN A 28 4.59 -7.83 3.33
N ALA A 29 5.59 -6.97 3.48
CA ALA A 29 5.90 -5.94 2.50
C ALA A 29 6.34 -6.55 1.15
N ASP A 30 7.09 -7.65 1.17
CA ASP A 30 7.58 -8.32 -0.04
C ASP A 30 6.45 -9.00 -0.81
N VAL A 31 5.46 -9.59 -0.12
CA VAL A 31 4.25 -10.12 -0.77
C VAL A 31 3.50 -9.03 -1.53
N LEU A 32 3.33 -7.84 -0.93
CA LEU A 32 2.65 -6.71 -1.60
C LEU A 32 3.41 -6.17 -2.81
N ARG A 33 4.75 -6.24 -2.79
CA ARG A 33 5.61 -5.81 -3.91
C ARG A 33 5.63 -6.83 -5.05
N ALA A 34 5.57 -8.12 -4.73
CA ALA A 34 5.64 -9.20 -5.71
C ALA A 34 4.37 -9.29 -6.57
N GLY A 35 3.20 -9.05 -5.98
CA GLY A 35 1.93 -9.25 -6.66
C GLY A 35 1.65 -10.74 -6.93
N LEU A 36 0.83 -11.02 -7.95
CA LEU A 36 0.48 -12.40 -8.34
C LEU A 36 1.59 -13.04 -9.17
N SER A 37 1.89 -14.31 -8.89
CA SER A 37 2.73 -15.13 -9.77
C SER A 37 2.00 -15.48 -11.08
N LEU A 38 2.75 -15.85 -12.13
CA LEU A 38 2.15 -16.32 -13.38
C LEU A 38 1.33 -17.60 -13.18
N GLU A 39 1.76 -18.51 -12.30
CA GLU A 39 1.01 -19.72 -11.96
C GLU A 39 -0.32 -19.39 -11.27
N GLN A 40 -0.32 -18.43 -10.32
CA GLN A 40 -1.55 -17.96 -9.70
C GLN A 40 -2.48 -17.32 -10.73
N ALA A 41 -1.94 -16.50 -11.63
CA ALA A 41 -2.72 -15.85 -12.67
C ALA A 41 -3.34 -16.86 -13.65
N ASP A 42 -2.58 -17.87 -14.08
CA ASP A 42 -3.05 -18.95 -14.98
C ASP A 42 -4.20 -19.76 -14.37
N HIS A 43 -4.24 -19.89 -13.05
CA HIS A 43 -5.36 -20.50 -12.33
C HIS A 43 -6.58 -19.57 -12.16
N MET A 44 -6.46 -18.27 -12.46
CA MET A 44 -7.55 -17.30 -12.26
C MET A 44 -8.39 -17.04 -13.51
N ILE A 45 -7.79 -17.04 -14.69
CA ILE A 45 -8.47 -16.72 -15.96
C ILE A 45 -7.89 -17.56 -17.12
N GLU A 46 -8.59 -17.66 -18.25
CA GLU A 46 -8.07 -18.37 -19.43
C GLU A 46 -7.08 -17.53 -20.25
N ASN A 47 -6.19 -18.22 -20.98
CA ASN A 47 -5.24 -17.63 -21.94
C ASN A 47 -4.29 -16.58 -21.35
N VAL A 48 -3.80 -16.82 -20.12
CA VAL A 48 -2.83 -15.93 -19.47
C VAL A 48 -1.52 -15.88 -20.26
N ILE A 49 -1.08 -14.67 -20.57
CA ILE A 49 0.22 -14.39 -21.20
C ILE A 49 1.11 -13.48 -20.35
N GLY A 50 0.62 -13.04 -19.19
CA GLY A 50 1.32 -12.11 -18.30
C GLY A 50 0.41 -11.56 -17.21
N THR A 51 0.99 -10.75 -16.32
CA THR A 51 0.27 -9.96 -15.31
C THR A 51 0.41 -8.48 -15.61
N PHE A 52 -0.58 -7.69 -15.16
CA PHE A 52 -0.55 -6.23 -15.23
C PHE A 52 -0.54 -5.66 -13.81
N ALA A 53 0.28 -4.65 -13.57
CA ALA A 53 0.43 -4.03 -12.25
C ALA A 53 -0.01 -2.56 -12.27
N LEU A 54 -0.67 -2.14 -11.19
CA LEU A 54 -1.02 -0.75 -10.91
C LEU A 54 -0.38 -0.31 -9.58
N PRO A 55 -0.15 1.01 -9.38
CA PRO A 55 0.34 1.51 -8.11
C PRO A 55 -0.58 1.12 -6.95
N LEU A 56 -0.01 0.48 -5.92
CA LEU A 56 -0.68 0.20 -4.64
C LEU A 56 -0.27 1.28 -3.63
N GLY A 57 -1.24 2.10 -3.23
CA GLY A 57 -1.11 3.13 -2.21
C GLY A 57 -1.93 2.83 -0.97
N VAL A 58 -1.72 3.64 0.07
CA VAL A 58 -2.49 3.60 1.31
C VAL A 58 -2.87 5.03 1.70
N ALA A 59 -4.17 5.29 1.82
CA ALA A 59 -4.67 6.51 2.42
C ALA A 59 -4.83 6.34 3.94
N GLN A 60 -4.57 7.41 4.68
CA GLN A 60 -4.59 7.44 6.14
C GLN A 60 -5.61 8.47 6.64
N HIS A 61 -5.89 8.44 7.95
CA HIS A 61 -6.72 9.42 8.66
C HIS A 61 -8.21 9.40 8.31
N PHE A 62 -8.72 8.25 7.86
CA PHE A 62 -10.16 8.07 7.67
C PHE A 62 -10.85 7.86 9.02
N VAL A 63 -12.04 8.46 9.18
CA VAL A 63 -12.94 8.21 10.31
C VAL A 63 -14.29 7.79 9.78
N VAL A 64 -14.72 6.57 10.11
CA VAL A 64 -16.01 6.00 9.66
C VAL A 64 -16.82 5.65 10.89
N ASN A 65 -17.99 6.28 11.06
CA ASN A 65 -18.88 6.07 12.22
C ASN A 65 -18.15 6.25 13.57
N GLY A 66 -17.29 7.27 13.66
CA GLY A 66 -16.50 7.56 14.87
C GLY A 66 -15.32 6.62 15.12
N ARG A 67 -14.99 5.72 14.18
CA ARG A 67 -13.84 4.81 14.28
C ARG A 67 -12.73 5.23 13.34
N GLU A 68 -11.51 5.34 13.85
CA GLU A 68 -10.32 5.58 13.04
C GLU A 68 -9.98 4.35 12.19
N ILE A 69 -9.84 4.55 10.90
CA ILE A 69 -9.38 3.54 9.95
C ILE A 69 -7.92 3.84 9.65
N ALA A 70 -7.03 3.02 10.21
CA ALA A 70 -5.59 3.26 10.17
C ALA A 70 -5.01 3.27 8.75
N ALA A 71 -5.58 2.46 7.85
CA ALA A 71 -5.11 2.29 6.48
C ALA A 71 -6.28 1.95 5.54
N VAL A 72 -6.38 2.66 4.42
CA VAL A 72 -7.29 2.35 3.31
C VAL A 72 -6.46 2.04 2.07
N PRO A 73 -6.41 0.77 1.59
CA PRO A 73 -5.64 0.42 0.40
C PRO A 73 -6.29 1.01 -0.86
N MET A 74 -5.47 1.47 -1.79
CA MET A 74 -5.91 2.04 -3.07
C MET A 74 -5.06 1.49 -4.20
N VAL A 75 -5.68 1.08 -5.31
CA VAL A 75 -5.00 0.64 -6.53
C VAL A 75 -5.47 1.52 -7.68
N ILE A 76 -4.63 2.45 -8.12
CA ILE A 76 -5.00 3.49 -9.10
C ILE A 76 -3.77 4.08 -9.80
N GLU A 77 -3.91 4.43 -11.07
CA GLU A 77 -2.86 5.05 -11.90
C GLU A 77 -2.87 6.60 -11.87
N GLU A 78 -4.01 7.19 -11.53
CA GLU A 78 -4.21 8.63 -11.56
C GLU A 78 -3.54 9.35 -10.37
N ALA A 79 -2.78 10.40 -10.68
CA ALA A 79 -2.10 11.20 -9.65
C ALA A 79 -3.08 12.12 -8.90
N SER A 80 -2.88 12.25 -7.59
CA SER A 80 -3.63 13.15 -6.69
C SER A 80 -5.06 12.72 -6.30
N VAL A 81 -5.48 11.51 -6.68
CA VAL A 81 -6.64 10.83 -6.07
C VAL A 81 -6.32 10.46 -4.62
#